data_AF-A0A7W8QJC3-F1
#
_entry.id   AF-A0A7W8QJC3-F1
#
_cell.length_a   1.000
_cell.length_b   1.000
_cell.length_c   1.000
_cell.angle_alpha   90.00
_cell.angle_beta   90.00
_cell.angle_gamma   90.00
#
_symmetry.space_group_name_H-M   'P 1'
#
loop_
_entity.id
_entity.type
_entity.pdbx_description
1 polymer ?
#
loop_
_entity_poly.entity_id
_entity_poly.type
_entity_poly.pdbx_seq_one_letter_code
_entity_poly.pdbx_strand_id
1 'polypeptide(L)'
;MSGITERDFVLTCVRLTGFAEYDLYGTGMAGLYLSTARDQVGEERFDAFWAALKKALDDPQGLKALSPAHLEVARALTYLWYTGAWPKLAPAAHAALRREKANTEFVAAPAAYTEGLVWRTFHGHPAGAKAPGFGTWAVPPPGIPPLEELQEETAAGPDGAYRVGMEEPVALDDVPHDLLPAFRASRDVPPSEVPAAPEPEAEEQEEIRA
;
A
#
# COMPACT_ATOMS: atom_id res chain seq x y z
N MET A 1 15.03 21.71 14.01
CA MET A 1 15.11 20.35 14.57
C MET A 1 13.68 19.84 14.70
N SER A 2 13.22 19.10 13.69
CA SER A 2 11.92 18.46 13.68
C SER A 2 11.74 17.60 14.93
N GLY A 3 10.67 17.84 15.70
CA GLY A 3 10.33 17.12 16.93
C GLY A 3 9.59 15.79 16.70
N ILE A 4 9.46 15.31 15.46
CA ILE A 4 8.76 14.04 15.18
C ILE A 4 9.66 12.90 15.67
N THR A 5 9.23 12.28 16.76
CA THR A 5 9.85 11.09 17.33
C THR A 5 9.42 9.84 16.57
N GLU A 6 10.19 8.76 16.67
CA GLU A 6 9.78 7.47 16.10
C GLU A 6 8.43 6.99 16.65
N ARG A 7 8.16 7.26 17.93
CA ARG A 7 6.87 6.93 18.55
C ARG A 7 5.72 7.72 17.94
N ASP A 8 5.88 9.03 17.76
CA ASP A 8 4.86 9.86 17.09
C ASP A 8 4.62 9.40 15.65
N PHE A 9 5.71 9.02 14.95
CA PHE A 9 5.66 8.43 13.62
C PHE A 9 4.83 7.15 13.57
N VAL A 10 5.15 6.18 14.42
CA VAL A 10 4.43 4.90 14.49
C VAL A 10 2.95 5.11 14.83
N LEU A 11 2.65 5.88 15.88
CA LEU A 11 1.27 6.10 16.33
C LEU A 11 0.41 6.76 15.24
N THR A 12 0.98 7.67 14.45
CA THR A 12 0.27 8.28 13.32
C THR A 12 0.09 7.27 12.18
N CYS A 13 1.11 6.45 11.89
CA CYS A 13 1.07 5.44 10.84
C CYS A 13 0.12 4.26 11.14
N VAL A 14 -0.26 4.01 12.40
CA VAL A 14 -1.33 3.05 12.75
C VAL A 14 -2.61 3.39 11.98
N ARG A 15 -3.03 4.65 11.98
CA ARG A 15 -4.24 5.10 11.27
C ARG A 15 -4.10 5.06 9.75
N LEU A 16 -2.88 5.22 9.24
CA LEU A 16 -2.59 5.23 7.81
C LEU A 16 -2.52 3.82 7.21
N THR A 17 -2.12 2.83 8.01
CA THR A 17 -1.88 1.45 7.59
C THR A 17 -2.96 0.48 8.06
N GLY A 18 -3.71 0.81 9.12
CA GLY A 18 -4.66 -0.10 9.75
C GLY A 18 -4.01 -1.19 10.62
N PHE A 19 -2.68 -1.20 10.74
CA PHE A 19 -1.94 -2.13 11.60
C PHE A 19 -1.72 -1.56 13.00
N ALA A 20 -1.68 -2.43 14.01
CA ALA A 20 -1.46 -2.01 15.39
C ALA A 20 -0.04 -1.46 15.63
N GLU A 21 0.15 -0.69 16.70
CA GLU A 21 1.47 -0.16 17.09
C GLU A 21 2.52 -1.26 17.22
N TYR A 22 2.14 -2.38 17.85
CA TYR A 22 3.00 -3.56 18.00
C TYR A 22 3.45 -4.12 16.64
N ASP A 23 2.56 -4.16 15.66
CA ASP A 23 2.89 -4.68 14.33
C ASP A 23 3.92 -3.82 13.63
N LEU A 24 3.75 -2.50 13.68
CA LEU A 24 4.64 -1.54 13.06
C LEU A 24 6.03 -1.57 13.70
N TYR A 25 6.14 -1.60 15.04
CA TYR A 25 7.43 -1.80 15.70
C TYR A 25 8.04 -3.16 15.42
N GLY A 26 7.22 -4.21 15.32
CA GLY A 26 7.66 -5.57 15.04
C GLY A 26 8.36 -5.72 13.68
N THR A 27 8.20 -4.75 12.76
CA THR A 27 8.99 -4.70 11.52
C THR A 27 10.46 -4.35 11.74
N GLY A 28 10.77 -3.65 12.84
CA GLY A 28 12.08 -3.02 13.06
C GLY A 28 12.42 -1.88 12.08
N MET A 29 11.47 -1.46 11.22
CA MET A 29 11.72 -0.50 10.14
C MET A 29 11.30 0.94 10.46
N ALA A 30 10.66 1.19 11.61
CA ALA A 30 10.06 2.50 11.92
C ALA A 30 11.03 3.68 11.78
N GLY A 31 12.18 3.62 12.45
CA GLY A 31 13.21 4.65 12.37
C GLY A 31 13.79 4.83 10.96
N LEU A 32 14.03 3.71 10.26
CA LEU A 32 14.49 3.74 8.87
C LEU A 32 13.46 4.43 7.98
N TYR A 33 12.19 4.03 8.03
CA TYR A 33 11.14 4.59 7.17
C TYR A 33 10.88 6.07 7.46
N LEU A 34 10.92 6.49 8.72
CA LEU A 34 10.88 7.91 9.07
C LEU A 34 12.05 8.68 8.44
N SER A 35 13.28 8.13 8.51
CA SER A 35 14.45 8.75 7.89
C SER A 35 14.35 8.79 6.37
N THR A 36 13.85 7.73 5.73
CA THR A 36 13.64 7.65 4.28
C THR A 36 12.62 8.69 3.84
N ALA A 37 11.47 8.80 4.53
CA ALA A 37 10.45 9.76 4.18
C ALA A 37 10.94 11.21 4.34
N ARG A 38 11.68 11.51 5.41
CA ARG A 38 12.33 12.83 5.60
C ARG A 38 13.35 13.13 4.50
N ASP A 39 14.19 12.16 4.14
CA ASP A 39 15.15 12.37 3.05
C ASP A 39 14.45 12.53 1.71
N GLN A 40 13.39 11.80 1.40
CA GLN A 40 12.72 11.91 0.09
C GLN A 40 11.89 13.20 -0.02
N VAL A 41 11.19 13.60 1.03
CA VAL A 41 10.31 14.78 1.04
C VAL A 41 11.10 16.07 1.34
N GLY A 42 12.19 15.96 2.11
CA GLY A 42 12.92 17.07 2.71
C GLY A 42 12.37 17.42 4.10
N GLU A 43 13.24 17.72 5.07
CA GLU A 43 12.88 17.82 6.49
C GLU A 43 11.75 18.83 6.77
N GLU A 44 11.89 20.08 6.32
CA GLU A 44 10.88 21.14 6.56
C GLU A 44 9.53 20.82 5.89
N ARG A 45 9.57 20.24 4.69
CA ARG A 45 8.37 19.85 3.96
C ARG A 45 7.70 18.64 4.59
N PHE A 46 8.49 17.71 5.09
CA PHE A 46 7.98 16.57 5.84
C PHE A 46 7.31 17.03 7.13
N ASP A 47 7.86 18.00 7.84
CA ASP A 47 7.23 18.59 9.03
C ASP A 47 5.88 19.25 8.71
N ALA A 48 5.82 20.02 7.62
CA ALA A 48 4.58 20.64 7.16
C ALA A 48 3.54 19.60 6.73
N PHE A 49 3.95 18.57 5.99
CA PHE A 49 3.12 17.42 5.65
C PHE A 49 2.62 16.71 6.91
N TRP A 50 3.49 16.46 7.87
CA TRP A 50 3.19 15.69 9.07
C TRP A 50 2.15 16.39 9.95
N ALA A 51 2.31 17.70 10.14
CA ALA A 51 1.32 18.53 10.83
C ALA A 51 -0.05 18.51 10.11
N ALA A 52 -0.05 18.60 8.78
CA ALA A 52 -1.28 18.54 7.98
C ALA A 52 -1.93 17.15 8.06
N LEU A 53 -1.15 16.07 8.02
CA LEU A 53 -1.63 14.69 8.13
C LEU A 53 -2.31 14.47 9.48
N LYS A 54 -1.66 14.85 10.58
CA LYS A 54 -2.24 14.68 11.92
C LYS A 54 -3.57 15.43 12.04
N LYS A 55 -3.62 16.68 11.58
CA LYS A 55 -4.88 17.44 11.53
C LYS A 55 -5.95 16.75 10.68
N ALA A 56 -5.57 16.24 9.51
CA ALA A 56 -6.51 15.55 8.62
C ALA A 56 -7.04 14.23 9.20
N LEU A 57 -6.25 13.51 10.01
CA LEU A 57 -6.68 12.26 10.66
C LEU A 57 -7.70 12.47 11.79
N ASP A 58 -7.77 13.69 12.33
CA ASP A 58 -8.74 14.12 13.33
C ASP A 58 -9.94 14.87 12.71
N ASP A 59 -9.87 15.22 11.42
CA ASP A 59 -10.91 15.94 10.69
C ASP A 59 -11.96 14.98 10.12
N PRO A 60 -13.28 15.33 10.13
CA PRO A 60 -14.32 14.51 9.51
C PRO A 60 -14.12 14.25 8.01
N GLN A 61 -13.48 15.16 7.28
CA GLN A 61 -13.14 14.97 5.86
C GLN A 61 -11.95 14.02 5.67
N GLY A 62 -11.22 13.70 6.74
CA GLY A 62 -10.11 12.75 6.71
C GLY A 62 -8.99 13.20 5.77
N LEU A 63 -8.38 12.23 5.07
CA LEU A 63 -7.32 12.48 4.10
C LEU A 63 -7.76 13.34 2.90
N LYS A 64 -9.06 13.51 2.64
CA LYS A 64 -9.56 14.40 1.57
C LYS A 64 -9.22 15.87 1.83
N ALA A 65 -8.98 16.25 3.09
CA ALA A 65 -8.57 17.61 3.47
C ALA A 65 -7.11 17.93 3.11
N LEU A 66 -6.30 16.94 2.73
CA LEU A 66 -4.91 17.15 2.36
C LEU A 66 -4.79 17.79 0.98
N SER A 67 -3.74 18.61 0.81
CA SER A 67 -3.35 19.06 -0.52
C SER A 67 -2.97 17.86 -1.41
N PRO A 68 -3.09 17.96 -2.75
CA PRO A 68 -2.70 16.87 -3.64
C PRO A 68 -1.26 16.38 -3.42
N ALA A 69 -0.33 17.30 -3.13
CA ALA A 69 1.06 16.93 -2.83
C ALA A 69 1.19 16.17 -1.50
N HIS A 70 0.48 16.59 -0.45
CA HIS A 70 0.49 15.88 0.83
C HIS A 70 -0.19 14.51 0.74
N LEU A 71 -1.24 14.39 -0.07
CA LEU A 71 -1.90 13.11 -0.32
C LEU A 71 -0.94 12.12 -1.03
N GLU A 72 -0.15 12.59 -1.99
CA GLU A 72 0.89 11.78 -2.64
C GLU A 72 1.99 11.36 -1.67
N VAL A 73 2.40 12.23 -0.74
CA VAL A 73 3.35 11.85 0.33
C VAL A 73 2.74 10.81 1.28
N ALA A 74 1.45 10.94 1.64
CA ALA A 74 0.76 9.94 2.45
C ALA A 74 0.71 8.58 1.73
N ARG A 75 0.37 8.55 0.43
CA ARG A 75 0.40 7.34 -0.40
C ARG A 75 1.79 6.72 -0.47
N ALA A 76 2.82 7.53 -0.64
CA ALA A 76 4.21 7.06 -0.67
C ALA A 76 4.63 6.44 0.66
N LEU A 77 4.19 7.03 1.77
CA LEU A 77 4.45 6.51 3.10
C LEU A 77 3.71 5.18 3.35
N THR A 78 2.44 5.07 2.95
CA THR A 78 1.70 3.81 3.01
C THR A 78 2.38 2.75 2.15
N TYR A 79 2.77 3.10 0.93
CA TYR A 79 3.47 2.20 0.02
C TYR A 79 4.76 1.68 0.66
N LEU A 80 5.56 2.56 1.26
CA LEU A 80 6.77 2.19 1.98
C LEU A 80 6.52 1.19 3.12
N TRP A 81 5.49 1.40 3.93
CA TRP A 81 5.12 0.46 4.98
C TRP A 81 4.73 -0.91 4.44
N TYR A 82 3.98 -0.95 3.34
CA TYR A 82 3.48 -2.20 2.78
C TYR A 82 4.53 -2.99 2.01
N THR A 83 5.40 -2.33 1.25
CA THR A 83 6.31 -3.00 0.30
C THR A 83 7.77 -2.94 0.73
N GLY A 84 8.13 -2.02 1.63
CA GLY A 84 9.52 -1.71 1.97
C GLY A 84 10.28 -0.91 0.91
N ALA A 85 9.58 -0.41 -0.11
CA ALA A 85 10.14 0.45 -1.15
C ALA A 85 9.54 1.85 -1.10
N TRP A 86 10.32 2.86 -1.47
CA TRP A 86 9.81 4.21 -1.72
C TRP A 86 9.40 4.33 -3.18
N PRO A 87 8.16 4.74 -3.50
CA PRO A 87 7.70 4.76 -4.88
C PRO A 87 8.16 6.01 -5.62
N LYS A 88 8.03 5.96 -6.95
CA LYS A 88 8.05 7.16 -7.79
C LYS A 88 6.82 8.01 -7.48
N LEU A 89 7.02 9.26 -7.06
CA LEU A 89 5.95 10.21 -6.79
C LEU A 89 5.32 10.73 -8.07
N ALA A 90 4.06 11.14 -8.02
CA ALA A 90 3.42 11.84 -9.13
C ALA A 90 4.26 13.08 -9.55
N PRO A 91 4.46 13.36 -10.85
CA PRO A 91 5.31 14.45 -11.31
C PRO A 91 4.97 15.81 -10.70
N ALA A 92 3.69 16.12 -10.55
CA ALA A 92 3.23 17.37 -9.94
C ALA A 92 3.60 17.48 -8.44
N ALA A 93 3.48 16.38 -7.69
CA ALA A 93 3.88 16.34 -6.28
C ALA A 93 5.41 16.44 -6.13
N HIS A 94 6.17 15.70 -6.94
CA HIS A 94 7.64 15.79 -6.95
C HIS A 94 8.13 17.21 -7.31
N ALA A 95 7.52 17.84 -8.31
CA ALA A 95 7.82 19.22 -8.68
C ALA A 95 7.45 20.22 -7.56
N ALA A 96 6.31 20.03 -6.88
CA ALA A 96 5.91 20.85 -5.74
C ALA A 96 6.89 20.72 -4.56
N LEU A 97 7.45 19.52 -4.35
CA LEU A 97 8.50 19.27 -3.38
C LEU A 97 9.84 19.89 -3.77
N ARG A 98 10.08 20.36 -5.01
CA ARG A 98 11.34 21.04 -5.45
C ARG A 98 12.61 20.42 -4.81
N ARG A 99 12.79 19.11 -4.94
CA ARG A 99 13.95 18.37 -4.40
C ARG A 99 14.92 18.02 -5.53
N GLU A 100 16.21 18.15 -5.24
CA GLU A 100 17.29 17.57 -6.06
C GLU A 100 17.47 16.06 -5.77
N LYS A 101 16.37 15.31 -5.73
CA LYS A 101 16.36 13.85 -5.56
C LYS A 101 15.70 13.24 -6.80
N ALA A 102 16.30 12.19 -7.32
CA ALA A 102 15.74 11.46 -8.45
C ALA A 102 14.35 10.92 -8.08
N ASN A 103 13.38 11.15 -8.96
CA ASN A 103 12.03 10.62 -8.78
C ASN A 103 11.93 9.19 -9.34
N THR A 104 12.56 8.25 -8.65
CA THR A 104 12.62 6.84 -9.02
C THR A 104 12.24 5.98 -7.83
N GLU A 105 11.64 4.83 -8.12
CA GLU A 105 11.37 3.84 -7.08
C GLU A 105 12.67 3.16 -6.62
N PHE A 106 12.77 2.87 -5.32
CA PHE A 106 13.88 2.12 -4.75
C PHE A 106 13.46 1.38 -3.48
N VAL A 107 14.11 0.25 -3.18
CA VAL A 107 13.94 -0.47 -1.91
C VAL A 107 14.71 0.25 -0.80
N ALA A 108 14.04 0.55 0.32
CA ALA A 108 14.62 1.39 1.38
C ALA A 108 15.80 0.73 2.11
N ALA A 109 15.74 -0.59 2.30
CA ALA A 109 16.85 -1.39 2.80
C ALA A 109 16.69 -2.86 2.39
N PRO A 110 17.76 -3.68 2.37
CA PRO A 110 17.67 -5.10 2.04
C PRO A 110 16.65 -5.89 2.89
N ALA A 111 16.51 -5.54 4.18
CA ALA A 111 15.54 -6.18 5.08
C ALA A 111 14.09 -5.72 4.84
N ALA A 112 13.88 -4.57 4.21
CA ALA A 112 12.56 -3.93 4.10
C ALA A 112 11.54 -4.78 3.34
N TYR A 113 11.98 -5.49 2.29
CA TYR A 113 11.12 -6.43 1.55
C TYR A 113 10.53 -7.51 2.46
N THR A 114 11.35 -8.09 3.35
CA THR A 114 10.92 -9.20 4.22
C THR A 114 10.05 -8.75 5.41
N GLU A 115 10.04 -7.46 5.69
CA GLU A 115 9.28 -6.82 6.77
C GLU A 115 8.08 -6.00 6.27
N GLY A 116 7.83 -5.99 4.95
CA GLY A 116 6.70 -5.31 4.36
C GLY A 116 5.36 -5.83 4.90
N LEU A 117 4.44 -4.91 5.23
CA LEU A 117 3.15 -5.28 5.81
C LEU A 117 2.24 -6.06 4.85
N VAL A 118 2.50 -6.01 3.53
CA VAL A 118 1.75 -6.77 2.51
C VAL A 118 1.75 -8.28 2.78
N TRP A 119 2.80 -8.81 3.40
CA TRP A 119 2.85 -10.23 3.75
C TRP A 119 1.86 -10.57 4.86
N ARG A 120 1.68 -9.66 5.82
CA ARG A 120 0.74 -9.87 6.94
C ARG A 120 -0.71 -9.74 6.49
N THR A 121 -1.02 -8.88 5.53
CA THR A 121 -2.41 -8.69 5.06
C THR A 121 -3.02 -9.95 4.46
N PHE A 122 -2.23 -10.77 3.77
CA PHE A 122 -2.70 -12.02 3.17
C PHE A 122 -2.25 -13.26 3.96
N HIS A 123 -1.80 -13.08 5.21
CA HIS A 123 -1.25 -14.15 6.06
C HIS A 123 -0.19 -15.00 5.35
N GLY A 124 0.60 -14.35 4.48
CA GLY A 124 1.62 -14.97 3.65
C GLY A 124 3.02 -14.77 4.19
N HIS A 125 3.99 -15.21 3.40
CA HIS A 125 5.41 -15.03 3.67
C HIS A 125 6.11 -14.43 2.44
N PRO A 126 7.15 -13.60 2.64
CA PRO A 126 7.93 -13.07 1.53
C PRO A 126 8.54 -14.21 0.71
N ALA A 127 8.48 -14.11 -0.61
CA ALA A 127 9.11 -15.11 -1.47
C ALA A 127 10.64 -15.11 -1.25
N GLY A 128 11.24 -16.29 -1.10
CA GLY A 128 12.68 -16.42 -0.88
C GLY A 128 13.16 -16.03 0.53
N ALA A 129 12.27 -15.72 1.47
CA ALA A 129 12.60 -15.46 2.87
C ALA A 129 11.52 -16.04 3.80
N LYS A 130 11.86 -16.32 5.07
CA LYS A 130 10.90 -16.77 6.10
C LYS A 130 9.95 -17.90 5.61
N ALA A 131 10.51 -18.94 4.97
CA ALA A 131 9.69 -20.00 4.39
C ALA A 131 8.81 -20.68 5.46
N PRO A 132 7.54 -20.99 5.16
CA PRO A 132 6.61 -21.58 6.13
C PRO A 132 6.91 -23.05 6.52
N GLY A 133 8.01 -23.61 6.03
CA GLY A 133 8.31 -25.04 6.09
C GLY A 133 7.84 -25.82 4.86
N PHE A 134 8.34 -27.05 4.72
CA PHE A 134 7.93 -27.95 3.65
C PHE A 134 6.49 -28.45 3.87
N GLY A 135 5.68 -28.50 2.80
CA GLY A 135 4.34 -29.07 2.84
C GLY A 135 3.22 -28.11 3.26
N THR A 136 3.51 -26.84 3.56
CA THR A 136 2.47 -25.84 3.94
C THR A 136 1.41 -25.62 2.86
N TRP A 137 1.79 -25.81 1.59
CA TRP A 137 0.88 -25.71 0.45
C TRP A 137 0.06 -26.99 0.19
N ALA A 138 0.27 -28.06 0.96
CA ALA A 138 -0.49 -29.31 0.80
C ALA A 138 -1.88 -29.24 1.46
N VAL A 139 -2.09 -28.28 2.36
CA VAL A 139 -3.37 -28.06 3.04
C VAL A 139 -4.13 -26.96 2.27
N PRO A 140 -5.40 -27.19 1.87
CA PRO A 140 -6.19 -26.13 1.25
C PRO A 140 -6.38 -24.97 2.23
N PRO A 141 -6.44 -23.72 1.75
CA PRO A 141 -6.76 -22.59 2.61
C PRO A 141 -8.14 -22.81 3.27
N PRO A 142 -8.38 -22.23 4.45
CA PRO A 142 -9.70 -22.25 5.06
C PRO A 142 -10.73 -21.69 4.08
N GLY A 143 -11.94 -22.25 4.13
CA GLY A 143 -13.07 -21.71 3.36
C GLY A 143 -13.34 -20.25 3.74
N ILE A 144 -13.91 -19.50 2.81
CA ILE A 144 -14.36 -18.14 3.07
C ILE A 144 -15.44 -18.21 4.16
N PRO A 145 -15.33 -17.44 5.27
CA PRO A 145 -16.36 -17.42 6.30
C PRO A 145 -17.72 -16.99 5.71
N PRO A 146 -18.85 -17.46 6.25
CA PRO A 146 -20.17 -16.99 5.87
C PRO A 146 -20.26 -15.46 5.98
N LEU A 147 -21.01 -14.84 5.07
CA LEU A 147 -21.15 -13.37 5.04
C LEU A 147 -21.66 -12.80 6.37
N GLU A 148 -22.50 -13.54 7.07
CA GLU A 148 -23.05 -13.20 8.39
C GLU A 148 -21.94 -13.06 9.45
N GLU A 149 -20.97 -13.98 9.48
CA GLU A 149 -19.83 -13.95 10.39
C GLU A 149 -18.90 -12.77 10.07
N LEU A 150 -18.66 -12.51 8.79
CA LEU A 150 -17.88 -11.34 8.35
C LEU A 150 -18.58 -10.02 8.71
N GLN A 151 -19.91 -9.97 8.61
CA GLN A 151 -20.72 -8.81 9.00
C GLN A 151 -20.70 -8.59 10.51
N GLU A 152 -20.78 -9.64 11.32
CA GLU A 152 -20.66 -9.56 12.78
C GLU A 152 -19.27 -9.09 13.22
N GLU A 153 -18.19 -9.64 12.64
CA GLU A 153 -16.81 -9.22 12.91
C GLU A 153 -16.58 -7.75 12.52
N THR A 154 -17.12 -7.33 11.38
CA THR A 154 -17.09 -5.94 10.90
C THR A 154 -17.92 -5.00 11.78
N ALA A 155 -19.12 -5.42 12.19
CA ALA A 155 -20.04 -4.64 13.00
C ALA A 155 -19.56 -4.51 14.46
N ALA A 156 -18.72 -5.43 14.93
CA ALA A 156 -18.03 -5.34 16.22
C ALA A 156 -16.82 -4.38 16.20
N GLY A 157 -16.42 -3.88 15.03
CA GLY A 157 -15.47 -2.76 14.91
C GLY A 157 -16.06 -1.47 15.52
N PRO A 158 -15.22 -0.51 15.94
CA PRO A 158 -15.72 0.71 16.58
C PRO A 158 -16.77 1.38 15.68
N ASP A 159 -17.95 1.70 16.25
CA ASP A 159 -19.05 2.40 15.57
C ASP A 159 -18.50 3.52 14.67
N GLY A 160 -18.44 3.25 13.36
CA GLY A 160 -17.93 4.20 12.35
C GLY A 160 -16.67 3.79 11.56
N ALA A 161 -16.28 2.51 11.49
CA ALA A 161 -15.05 2.12 10.82
C ALA A 161 -15.19 2.03 9.27
N TYR A 162 -14.32 2.77 8.57
CA TYR A 162 -13.90 2.65 7.15
C TYR A 162 -14.92 2.85 6.00
N ARG A 163 -15.71 3.93 6.02
CA ARG A 163 -16.25 4.47 4.75
C ARG A 163 -15.12 5.12 3.94
N VAL A 164 -14.42 4.35 3.09
CA VAL A 164 -13.48 4.94 2.14
C VAL A 164 -14.28 5.66 1.07
N GLY A 165 -14.48 6.97 1.26
CA GLY A 165 -14.84 7.89 0.19
C GLY A 165 -16.33 8.06 -0.13
N MET A 166 -17.22 7.16 0.27
CA MET A 166 -18.66 7.25 0.02
C MET A 166 -19.42 7.85 1.20
N GLU A 167 -20.15 8.94 0.96
CA GLU A 167 -20.89 9.71 1.97
C GLU A 167 -22.26 9.08 2.30
N GLU A 168 -22.79 8.26 1.39
CA GLU A 168 -24.05 7.52 1.55
C GLU A 168 -23.81 6.02 1.33
N PRO A 169 -24.59 5.14 2.00
CA PRO A 169 -24.54 3.70 1.74
C PRO A 169 -25.01 3.42 0.29
N VAL A 170 -24.13 2.83 -0.51
CA VAL A 170 -24.42 2.38 -1.88
C VAL A 170 -24.64 0.87 -1.83
N ALA A 171 -25.73 0.37 -2.38
CA ALA A 171 -25.92 -1.07 -2.49
C ALA A 171 -24.89 -1.65 -3.47
N LEU A 172 -24.43 -2.89 -3.23
CA LEU A 172 -23.43 -3.52 -4.10
C LEU A 172 -23.90 -3.60 -5.57
N ASP A 173 -25.22 -3.76 -5.77
CA ASP A 173 -25.87 -3.81 -7.08
C ASP A 173 -25.83 -2.47 -7.84
N ASP A 174 -25.64 -1.36 -7.13
CA ASP A 174 -25.59 0.00 -7.70
C ASP A 174 -24.16 0.40 -8.10
N VAL A 175 -23.15 -0.40 -7.76
CA VAL A 175 -21.75 -0.15 -8.13
C VAL A 175 -21.51 -0.68 -9.54
N PRO A 176 -21.08 0.18 -10.50
CA PRO A 176 -20.70 -0.28 -11.84
C PRO A 176 -19.73 -1.46 -11.78
N HIS A 177 -20.05 -2.51 -12.52
CA HIS A 177 -19.40 -3.82 -12.40
C HIS A 177 -17.90 -3.80 -12.78
N ASP A 178 -17.46 -2.77 -13.49
CA ASP A 178 -16.09 -2.45 -13.88
C ASP A 178 -15.29 -1.74 -12.77
N LEU A 179 -15.98 -1.17 -11.78
CA LEU A 179 -15.40 -0.53 -10.59
C LEU A 179 -15.34 -1.47 -9.38
N LEU A 180 -16.06 -2.60 -9.43
CA LEU A 180 -15.93 -3.65 -8.43
C LEU A 180 -14.54 -4.30 -8.55
N PRO A 181 -13.82 -4.53 -7.43
CA PRO A 181 -12.57 -5.29 -7.45
C PRO A 181 -12.90 -6.68 -8.03
N ALA A 182 -12.43 -6.89 -9.25
CA ALA A 182 -12.86 -7.94 -10.15
C ALA A 182 -13.09 -9.31 -9.47
N PHE A 183 -14.34 -9.75 -9.42
CA PHE A 183 -14.64 -11.16 -9.65
C PHE A 183 -14.51 -11.41 -11.16
N ARG A 184 -13.28 -11.53 -11.66
CA ARG A 184 -13.07 -12.08 -13.00
C ARG A 184 -13.37 -13.58 -12.90
N ALA A 185 -14.38 -14.03 -13.64
CA ALA A 185 -14.72 -15.43 -13.88
C ALA A 185 -13.57 -16.26 -14.51
N SER A 186 -12.37 -15.69 -14.67
CA SER A 186 -11.16 -16.39 -15.12
C SER A 186 -10.59 -17.36 -14.07
N ARG A 187 -11.25 -17.55 -12.92
CA ARG A 187 -10.87 -18.57 -11.92
C ARG A 187 -11.39 -19.97 -12.23
N ASP A 188 -12.31 -20.12 -13.19
CA ASP A 188 -12.83 -21.45 -13.57
C ASP A 188 -12.02 -22.12 -14.69
N VAL A 189 -11.04 -21.44 -15.26
CA VAL A 189 -10.11 -22.02 -16.24
C VAL A 189 -8.78 -22.26 -15.53
N PRO A 190 -8.36 -23.52 -15.30
CA PRO A 190 -7.06 -23.78 -14.72
C PRO A 190 -5.97 -23.15 -15.59
N PRO A 191 -4.88 -22.59 -15.02
CA PRO A 191 -3.85 -21.89 -15.78
C PRO A 191 -3.25 -22.68 -16.96
N SER A 192 -3.36 -24.02 -16.94
CA SER A 192 -2.93 -24.93 -17.99
C SER A 192 -3.83 -24.93 -19.24
N GLU A 193 -5.05 -24.42 -19.14
CA GLU A 193 -6.03 -24.35 -20.24
C GLU A 193 -6.07 -22.97 -20.90
N VAL A 194 -5.33 -21.99 -20.36
CA VAL A 194 -5.14 -20.68 -20.98
C VAL A 194 -4.10 -20.84 -22.09
N PRO A 195 -4.42 -20.57 -23.37
CA PRO A 195 -3.43 -20.57 -24.44
C PRO A 195 -2.29 -19.61 -24.09
N ALA A 196 -1.04 -20.05 -24.20
CA ALA A 196 0.10 -19.17 -24.08
C ALA A 196 -0.06 -18.02 -25.08
N ALA A 197 0.24 -16.79 -24.64
CA ALA A 197 0.22 -15.63 -25.51
C ALA A 197 1.04 -15.91 -26.78
N PRO A 198 0.55 -15.58 -27.99
CA PRO A 198 1.34 -15.74 -29.20
C PRO A 198 2.64 -14.93 -29.03
N GLU A 199 3.77 -15.52 -29.46
CA GLU A 199 5.05 -14.82 -29.45
C GLU A 199 4.90 -13.49 -30.20
N PRO A 200 5.52 -12.39 -29.70
CA PRO A 200 5.53 -11.14 -30.43
C PRO A 200 6.18 -11.40 -31.80
N GLU A 201 5.47 -11.07 -32.88
CA GLU A 201 6.00 -11.13 -34.23
C GLU A 201 7.33 -10.36 -34.26
N ALA A 202 8.41 -11.04 -34.65
CA ALA A 202 9.71 -10.42 -34.80
C ALA A 202 9.58 -9.30 -35.84
N GLU A 203 9.70 -8.06 -35.42
CA GLU A 203 9.87 -6.93 -36.32
C GLU A 203 11.10 -7.20 -37.20
N GLU A 204 10.83 -7.52 -38.46
CA GLU A 204 11.82 -7.67 -39.52
C GLU A 204 12.55 -6.33 -39.66
N GLN A 205 13.77 -6.25 -39.11
CA GLN A 205 14.64 -5.09 -39.31
C GLN A 205 15.06 -5.05 -40.78
N GLU A 206 14.29 -4.32 -41.59
CA GLU A 206 14.64 -4.05 -42.97
C GLU A 206 15.88 -3.13 -43.00
N GLU A 207 16.93 -3.73 -43.54
CA GLU A 207 18.28 -3.25 -43.71
C GLU A 207 18.33 -2.02 -44.61
N ILE A 208 18.32 -0.80 -44.05
CA ILE A 208 18.70 0.40 -44.82
C ILE A 208 20.22 0.43 -44.93
N ARG A 209 20.71 -0.18 -46.02
CA ARG A 209 22.07 -0.04 -46.53
C ARG A 209 22.03 0.72 -47.85
N ALA A 210 22.86 1.77 -47.91
CA ALA A 210 23.19 2.68 -49.02
C ALA A 210 22.28 3.90 -49.21
#